data_AF-A0A6N9AGE3-F1
#
_entry.id   AF-A0A6N9AGE3-F1
#
_cell.length_a   1.000
_cell.length_b   1.000
_cell.length_c   1.000
_cell.angle_alpha   90.00
_cell.angle_beta   90.00
_cell.angle_gamma   90.00
#
_symmetry.space_group_name_H-M   'P 1'
#
loop_
_entity.id
_entity.type
_entity.pdbx_description
1 polymer ?
#
loop_
_entity_poly.entity_id
_entity_poly.type
_entity_poly.pdbx_seq_one_letter_code
_entity_poly.pdbx_strand_id
1 'polypeptide(L)'
;GAGLYEELFFRVLLVGGLAFVLRLAFPKAKVLMYILAAVIGAIAFSAMHHLGNMGDSWELGVFVYRAVGGLIFNAVFLIRGFAVVAWAHAIYDVMVFTGFFSLLQGV
;
A
#
# COMPACT_ATOMS: atom_id res chain seq x y z
N GLY A 1 -8.32 6.82 -5.73
CA GLY A 1 -7.97 5.43 -6.02
C GLY A 1 -9.18 4.54 -5.88
N ALA A 2 -9.07 3.32 -6.37
CA ALA A 2 -10.05 2.26 -6.14
C ALA A 2 -9.79 1.64 -4.76
N GLY A 3 -9.77 2.48 -3.70
CA GLY A 3 -9.11 2.18 -2.42
C GLY A 3 -9.47 0.82 -1.83
N LEU A 4 -10.73 0.40 -1.88
CA LEU A 4 -11.12 -0.93 -1.41
C LEU A 4 -10.48 -2.08 -2.21
N TYR A 5 -10.51 -1.99 -3.54
CA TYR A 5 -10.00 -3.04 -4.43
C TYR A 5 -8.48 -3.11 -4.40
N GLU A 6 -7.81 -1.97 -4.41
CA GLU A 6 -6.35 -1.89 -4.28
C GLU A 6 -5.88 -2.46 -2.95
N GLU A 7 -6.48 -2.05 -1.83
CA GLU A 7 -6.09 -2.57 -0.52
C GLU A 7 -6.42 -4.05 -0.37
N LEU A 8 -7.52 -4.54 -0.95
CA LEU A 8 -7.83 -5.97 -0.96
C LEU A 8 -6.73 -6.75 -1.69
N PHE A 9 -6.36 -6.32 -2.89
CA PHE A 9 -5.36 -7.02 -3.69
C PHE A 9 -3.96 -6.93 -3.06
N PHE A 10 -3.47 -5.72 -2.78
CA PHE A 10 -2.09 -5.53 -2.34
C PHE A 10 -1.87 -5.93 -0.88
N ARG A 11 -2.84 -5.73 0.01
CA ARG A 11 -2.65 -6.07 1.43
C ARG A 11 -3.06 -7.49 1.74
N VAL A 12 -4.30 -7.85 1.41
CA VAL A 12 -4.82 -9.16 1.80
C VAL A 12 -4.21 -10.26 0.94
N LEU A 13 -4.29 -10.14 -0.38
CA LEU A 13 -3.79 -11.19 -1.27
C LEU A 13 -2.26 -11.19 -1.35
N LEU A 14 -1.64 -10.07 -1.69
CA LEU A 14 -0.20 -10.02 -1.89
C LEU A 14 0.57 -10.06 -0.55
N VAL A 15 0.41 -9.07 0.34
CA VAL A 15 1.19 -9.03 1.59
C VAL A 15 0.80 -10.15 2.56
N GLY A 16 -0.50 -10.42 2.71
CA GLY A 16 -1.00 -11.55 3.51
C GLY A 16 -0.53 -12.90 2.95
N GLY A 17 -0.61 -13.08 1.63
CA GLY A 17 -0.09 -14.27 0.95
C GLY A 17 1.42 -14.45 1.10
N LEU A 18 2.21 -13.38 0.91
CA LEU A 18 3.65 -13.39 1.12
C LEU A 18 4.00 -13.73 2.57
N ALA A 19 3.34 -13.12 3.55
CA ALA A 19 3.56 -13.42 4.96
C ALA A 19 3.21 -14.88 5.29
N PHE A 20 2.14 -15.41 4.70
CA PHE A 20 1.77 -16.81 4.85
C PHE A 20 2.84 -17.75 4.28
N VAL A 21 3.28 -17.54 3.03
CA VAL A 21 4.32 -18.37 2.40
C VAL A 21 5.65 -18.27 3.15
N LEU A 22 6.08 -17.06 3.51
CA LEU A 22 7.32 -16.85 4.26
C LEU A 22 7.28 -17.48 5.65
N ARG A 23 6.11 -17.56 6.29
CA ARG A 23 5.93 -18.28 7.56
C ARG A 23 6.18 -19.78 7.40
N LEU A 24 5.85 -20.36 6.25
CA LEU A 24 6.13 -21.78 5.96
C LEU A 24 7.64 -22.02 5.83
N ALA A 25 8.37 -21.08 5.21
CA ALA A 25 9.82 -21.18 5.03
C ALA A 25 10.62 -20.83 6.31
N PHE A 26 10.15 -19.86 7.10
CA PHE A 26 10.87 -19.33 8.26
C PHE A 26 9.99 -19.27 9.53
N PRO A 27 9.52 -20.42 10.06
CA PRO A 27 8.51 -20.46 11.12
C PRO A 27 8.94 -19.79 12.44
N LYS A 28 10.25 -19.67 12.69
CA LYS A 28 10.81 -19.03 13.89
C LYS A 28 11.11 -17.53 13.72
N ALA A 29 11.11 -17.00 12.49
CA ALA A 29 11.54 -15.62 12.19
C ALA A 29 10.35 -14.68 11.94
N LYS A 30 9.42 -14.59 12.91
CA LYS A 30 8.14 -13.88 12.74
C LYS A 30 8.27 -12.41 12.37
N VAL A 31 9.24 -11.69 12.91
CA VAL A 31 9.42 -10.26 12.59
C VAL A 31 9.97 -10.10 11.19
N LEU A 32 10.99 -10.89 10.85
CA LEU A 32 11.63 -10.86 9.54
C LEU A 32 10.64 -11.19 8.41
N MET A 33 9.76 -12.19 8.59
CA MET A 33 8.78 -12.55 7.55
C MET A 33 7.82 -11.39 7.23
N TYR A 34 7.37 -10.65 8.25
CA TYR A 34 6.48 -9.50 8.05
C TYR A 34 7.19 -8.31 7.43
N ILE A 35 8.44 -8.04 7.82
CA ILE A 35 9.26 -7.00 7.20
C ILE A 35 9.46 -7.31 5.71
N LEU A 36 9.84 -8.54 5.38
CA LEU A 36 10.05 -8.95 3.98
C LEU A 36 8.75 -8.85 3.17
N ALA A 37 7.63 -9.34 3.69
CA ALA A 37 6.34 -9.23 3.02
C ALA A 37 5.94 -7.77 2.78
N ALA A 38 6.15 -6.89 3.78
CA ALA A 38 5.83 -5.47 3.67
C ALA A 38 6.73 -4.75 2.64
N VAL A 39 8.04 -5.01 2.63
CA VAL A 39 8.97 -4.38 1.68
C VAL A 39 8.70 -4.86 0.26
N ILE A 40 8.59 -6.17 0.05
CA ILE A 40 8.31 -6.74 -1.28
C ILE A 40 6.95 -6.25 -1.79
N GLY A 41 5.92 -6.27 -0.94
CA GLY A 41 4.60 -5.79 -1.30
C GLY A 41 4.57 -4.30 -1.65
N ALA A 42 5.34 -3.46 -0.95
CA ALA A 42 5.43 -2.03 -1.22
C ALA A 42 6.15 -1.74 -2.57
N ILE A 43 7.23 -2.47 -2.86
CA ILE A 43 7.95 -2.36 -4.14
C ILE A 43 7.04 -2.82 -5.29
N ALA A 44 6.36 -3.95 -5.14
CA ALA A 44 5.42 -4.46 -6.15
C ALA A 44 4.23 -3.51 -6.37
N PHE A 45 3.67 -2.95 -5.30
CA PHE A 45 2.62 -1.92 -5.37
C PHE A 45 3.09 -0.72 -6.20
N SER A 46 4.29 -0.20 -5.91
CA SER A 46 4.84 0.93 -6.66
C SER A 46 5.09 0.59 -8.12
N ALA A 47 5.69 -0.56 -8.41
CA ALA A 47 5.94 -1.01 -9.78
C ALA A 47 4.65 -1.15 -10.61
N MET A 48 3.59 -1.70 -10.03
CA MET A 48 2.30 -1.87 -10.71
C MET A 48 1.65 -0.55 -11.11
N HIS A 49 1.93 0.55 -10.39
CA HIS A 49 1.40 1.86 -10.72
C HIS A 49 2.03 2.49 -11.97
N HIS A 50 3.10 1.92 -12.50
CA HIS A 50 3.71 2.37 -13.76
C HIS A 50 3.26 1.54 -14.98
N LEU A 51 2.36 0.57 -14.78
CA LEU A 51 1.91 -0.34 -15.84
C LEU A 51 0.54 0.06 -16.39
N GLY A 52 0.33 -0.20 -17.70
CA GLY A 52 -0.92 0.02 -18.40
C GLY A 52 -1.16 1.47 -18.82
N ASN A 53 -2.24 1.70 -19.55
CA ASN A 53 -2.53 3.00 -20.19
C ASN A 53 -2.87 4.13 -19.20
N MET A 54 -3.14 3.78 -17.94
CA MET A 54 -3.41 4.74 -16.86
C MET A 54 -2.30 4.74 -15.80
N GLY A 55 -1.15 4.11 -16.09
CA GLY A 55 0.00 4.10 -15.19
C GLY A 55 0.72 5.45 -15.18
N ASP A 56 1.35 5.77 -14.06
CA ASP A 56 2.18 6.96 -13.93
C ASP A 56 3.44 6.85 -14.79
N SER A 57 3.94 8.00 -15.24
CA SER A 57 5.27 8.13 -15.85
C SER A 57 6.34 7.49 -14.97
N TRP A 58 7.30 6.82 -15.61
CA TRP A 58 8.45 6.27 -14.91
C TRP A 58 9.39 7.39 -14.47
N GLU A 59 9.23 7.81 -13.22
CA GLU A 59 10.09 8.76 -12.53
C GLU A 59 10.48 8.20 -11.17
N LEU A 60 11.77 8.26 -10.82
CA LEU A 60 12.26 7.71 -9.56
C LEU A 60 11.54 8.33 -8.35
N GLY A 61 11.24 9.63 -8.41
CA GLY A 61 10.49 10.33 -7.35
C GLY A 61 9.10 9.74 -7.13
N VAL A 62 8.35 9.48 -8.21
CA VAL A 62 7.02 8.87 -8.15
C VAL A 62 7.10 7.44 -7.62
N PHE A 63 8.06 6.66 -8.11
CA PHE A 63 8.27 5.29 -7.65
C PHE A 63 8.57 5.24 -6.14
N VAL A 64 9.47 6.10 -5.66
CA VAL A 64 9.84 6.16 -4.24
C VAL A 64 8.66 6.64 -3.40
N TYR A 65 7.94 7.68 -3.84
CA TYR A 65 6.75 8.18 -3.16
C TYR A 65 5.70 7.07 -2.96
N ARG A 66 5.38 6.33 -4.03
CA ARG A 66 4.43 5.22 -3.97
C ARG A 66 4.94 4.05 -3.15
N ALA A 67 6.24 3.73 -3.22
CA ALA A 67 6.81 2.66 -2.40
C ALA A 67 6.74 3.00 -0.90
N VAL A 68 7.04 4.23 -0.52
CA VAL A 68 6.93 4.69 0.88
C VAL A 68 5.47 4.68 1.34
N GLY A 69 4.54 5.20 0.53
CA GLY A 69 3.10 5.15 0.83
C GLY A 69 2.59 3.71 0.99
N GLY A 70 2.98 2.83 0.06
CA GLY A 70 2.68 1.40 0.12
C GLY A 70 3.25 0.73 1.39
N LEU A 71 4.45 1.10 1.82
CA LEU A 71 5.05 0.59 3.05
C LEU A 71 4.30 1.06 4.30
N ILE A 72 3.86 2.32 4.33
CA ILE A 72 3.03 2.87 5.42
C ILE A 72 1.72 2.09 5.52
N PHE A 73 1.01 1.90 4.40
CA PHE A 73 -0.24 1.12 4.39
C PHE A 73 -0.03 -0.36 4.70
N ASN A 74 1.09 -0.97 4.28
CA ASN A 74 1.45 -2.32 4.72
C ASN A 74 1.64 -2.39 6.24
N ALA A 75 2.27 -1.39 6.86
CA ALA A 75 2.43 -1.31 8.31
C ALA A 75 1.06 -1.17 9.00
N VAL A 76 0.19 -0.28 8.53
CA VAL A 76 -1.17 -0.13 9.07
C VAL A 76 -1.95 -1.44 8.93
N PHE A 77 -1.89 -2.11 7.79
CA PHE A 77 -2.53 -3.41 7.57
C PHE A 77 -2.04 -4.47 8.55
N LEU A 78 -0.72 -4.64 8.70
CA LEU A 78 -0.15 -5.68 9.55
C LEU A 78 -0.40 -5.44 11.05
N ILE A 79 -0.59 -4.18 11.46
CA ILE A 79 -0.81 -3.81 12.87
C ILE A 79 -2.32 -3.70 13.20
N ARG A 80 -3.14 -3.23 12.26
CA ARG A 80 -4.54 -2.82 12.52
C ARG A 80 -5.57 -3.54 11.65
N GLY A 81 -5.15 -4.24 10.61
CA GLY A 81 -6.00 -5.05 9.73
C GLY A 81 -6.58 -4.29 8.53
N PHE A 82 -7.28 -5.06 7.68
CA PHE A 82 -7.78 -4.62 6.37
C PHE A 82 -8.77 -3.44 6.44
N ALA A 83 -9.76 -3.51 7.34
CA ALA A 83 -10.79 -2.46 7.42
C ALA A 83 -10.19 -1.07 7.67
N VAL A 84 -9.20 -0.99 8.58
CA VAL A 84 -8.58 0.29 8.94
C VAL A 84 -7.79 0.88 7.78
N VAL A 85 -6.98 0.08 7.08
CA VAL A 85 -6.20 0.59 5.94
C VAL A 85 -7.10 0.93 4.75
N ALA A 86 -8.15 0.15 4.48
CA ALA A 86 -9.10 0.42 3.41
C ALA A 86 -9.87 1.73 3.64
N TRP A 87 -10.33 1.98 4.87
CA TRP A 87 -10.97 3.26 5.22
C TRP A 87 -10.00 4.42 5.17
N ALA A 88 -8.76 4.25 5.64
CA ALA A 88 -7.74 5.29 5.57
C ALA A 88 -7.46 5.71 4.11
N HIS A 89 -7.30 4.74 3.21
CA HIS A 89 -7.10 5.01 1.79
C HIS A 89 -8.35 5.67 1.17
N ALA A 90 -9.55 5.13 1.40
CA ALA A 90 -10.78 5.70 0.86
C ALA A 90 -11.03 7.14 1.33
N ILE A 91 -10.76 7.45 2.60
CA ILE A 91 -10.89 8.81 3.14
C ILE A 91 -9.86 9.74 2.51
N TYR A 92 -8.60 9.30 2.37
CA TYR A 92 -7.56 10.06 1.68
C TYR A 92 -7.98 10.40 0.25
N ASP A 93 -8.52 9.43 -0.48
CA ASP A 93 -9.03 9.63 -1.84
C ASP A 93 -10.14 10.69 -1.89
N VAL A 94 -11.10 10.65 -0.95
CA VAL A 94 -12.16 11.66 -0.87
C VAL A 94 -11.58 13.04 -0.56
N MET A 95 -10.60 13.14 0.35
CA MET A 95 -9.97 14.42 0.70
C MET A 95 -9.24 15.02 -0.50
N VAL A 96 -8.51 14.21 -1.26
CA VAL A 96 -7.82 14.66 -2.48
C VAL A 96 -8.83 15.04 -3.56
N PHE A 97 -9.83 14.18 -3.81
CA PHE A 97 -10.82 14.40 -4.85
C PHE A 97 -11.66 15.66 -4.63
N THR A 98 -12.03 15.94 -3.38
CA THR A 98 -12.84 17.12 -3.03
C THR A 98 -12.01 18.40 -2.87
N GLY A 99 -10.67 18.33 -3.00
CA GLY A 99 -9.80 19.47 -2.75
C GLY A 99 -9.79 19.91 -1.28
N PHE A 100 -10.11 19.00 -0.35
CA PHE A 100 -10.20 19.28 1.08
C PHE A 100 -8.93 19.97 1.62
N PHE A 101 -7.75 19.55 1.16
CA PHE A 101 -6.49 20.16 1.58
C PHE A 101 -6.32 21.61 1.09
N SER A 102 -6.81 21.93 -0.11
CA SER A 102 -6.80 23.31 -0.65
C SER A 102 -7.73 24.22 0.17
N LEU A 103 -8.94 23.72 0.47
CA LEU A 103 -9.90 24.42 1.33
C LEU A 103 -9.31 24.75 2.72
N LEU A 104 -8.55 23.83 3.31
CA LEU A 104 -7.87 24.07 4.59
C LEU A 104 -6.75 25.12 4.51
N GLN A 105 -6.13 25.26 3.34
CA GLN A 105 -5.05 26.22 3.11
C GLN A 105 -5.57 27.59 2.67
N GLY A 106 -6.90 27.76 2.51
CA GLY A 106 -7.52 29.01 2.09
C GLY A 106 -7.25 29.36 0.62
N VAL A 107 -6.97 28.34 -0.21
CA VAL A 107 -6.68 28.47 -1.65
C VAL A 107 -7.75 27.76 -2.47
#